data_AF-A0A0L6JNJ7-F1
#
_entry.id   AF-A0A0L6JNJ7-F1
#
_cell.length_a   1.000
_cell.length_b   1.000
_cell.length_c   1.000
_cell.angle_alpha   90.00
_cell.angle_beta   90.00
_cell.angle_gamma   90.00
#
_symmetry.space_group_name_H-M   'P 1'
#
loop_
_entity.id
_entity.type
_entity.pdbx_description
1 polymer ?
#
loop_
_entity_poly.entity_id
_entity_poly.type
_entity_poly.pdbx_seq_one_letter_code
_entity_poly.pdbx_strand_id
1 'polypeptide(L)'
;MGRDMRAFIEKKENGMWVLISGLAEDEIDSSQLIPRNINDCRNYALFSFLANVRNFEVPQKEDQYREEPYEYISLPKGFPRDLSKELSDYIKANAIDEETFYASWLTFEELNNFNWNKEHMCFRWVDKKIAKYFGDGKQKFPSPYWEDIKDYINLSPFPSEGTYVSWIVTYYEAAGIYFWDSIDPYRKVDLPENIRLVFWFD
;
A
#
# COMPACT_ATOMS: atom_id res chain seq x y z
N MET A 1 7.57 -7.81 11.34
CA MET A 1 6.17 -8.12 11.71
C MET A 1 5.34 -7.01 11.13
N GLY A 2 4.47 -7.29 10.15
CA GLY A 2 3.96 -6.29 9.22
C GLY A 2 4.97 -5.98 8.10
N ARG A 3 5.30 -6.95 7.25
CA ARG A 3 6.21 -6.88 6.12
C ARG A 3 5.45 -6.62 4.81
N ASP A 4 4.56 -7.46 4.34
CA ASP A 4 4.03 -7.34 2.99
C ASP A 4 2.49 -7.24 2.99
N MET A 5 1.93 -6.66 1.93
CA MET A 5 0.47 -6.61 1.78
C MET A 5 0.02 -7.86 1.05
N ARG A 6 -1.13 -8.40 1.43
CA ARG A 6 -1.86 -9.36 0.61
C ARG A 6 -3.11 -8.68 0.10
N ALA A 7 -3.34 -8.72 -1.21
CA ALA A 7 -4.42 -8.02 -1.87
C ALA A 7 -5.06 -8.90 -2.96
N PHE A 8 -6.38 -8.89 -2.99
CA PHE A 8 -7.19 -9.71 -3.89
C PHE A 8 -8.33 -8.86 -4.45
N ILE A 9 -8.75 -9.16 -5.67
CA ILE A 9 -9.84 -8.43 -6.33
C ILE A 9 -11.03 -9.36 -6.51
N GLU A 10 -12.18 -8.92 -6.03
CA GLU A 10 -13.46 -9.58 -6.23
C GLU A 10 -14.42 -8.70 -7.03
N LYS A 11 -15.27 -9.34 -7.82
CA LYS A 11 -16.35 -8.71 -8.58
C LYS A 11 -17.69 -9.25 -8.13
N LYS A 12 -18.70 -8.38 -8.07
CA LYS A 12 -20.07 -8.77 -7.79
C LYS A 12 -20.76 -9.26 -9.06
N GLU A 13 -21.15 -10.54 -9.07
CA GLU A 13 -21.90 -11.17 -10.16
C GLU A 13 -23.14 -11.87 -9.60
N ASN A 14 -24.33 -11.54 -10.12
CA ASN A 14 -25.60 -12.13 -9.68
C ASN A 14 -25.82 -12.09 -8.15
N GLY A 15 -25.35 -11.01 -7.50
CA GLY A 15 -25.47 -10.82 -6.05
C GLY A 15 -24.41 -11.52 -5.20
N MET A 16 -23.48 -12.26 -5.81
CA MET A 16 -22.36 -12.94 -5.13
C MET A 16 -21.03 -12.33 -5.52
N TRP A 17 -20.03 -12.38 -4.64
CA TRP A 17 -18.67 -11.97 -4.97
C TRP A 17 -17.88 -13.14 -5.54
N VAL A 18 -17.18 -12.88 -6.64
CA VAL A 18 -16.35 -13.83 -7.36
C VAL A 18 -14.93 -13.28 -7.44
N LEU A 19 -13.94 -14.12 -7.15
CA LEU A 19 -12.53 -13.75 -7.26
C LEU A 19 -12.15 -13.54 -8.73
N ILE A 20 -11.68 -12.34 -9.06
CA ILE A 20 -11.25 -11.99 -10.43
C ILE A 20 -9.75 -11.71 -10.55
N SER A 21 -9.01 -11.64 -9.43
CA SER A 21 -7.54 -11.65 -9.49
C SER A 21 -6.98 -12.99 -9.99
N GLY A 22 -7.82 -14.02 -10.05
CA GLY A 22 -7.48 -15.35 -10.55
C GLY A 22 -6.76 -16.19 -9.51
N LEU A 23 -6.30 -17.37 -9.95
CA LEU A 23 -5.52 -18.28 -9.14
C LEU A 23 -4.05 -18.30 -9.62
N ALA A 24 -3.16 -18.71 -8.73
CA ALA A 24 -1.74 -18.94 -8.98
C ALA A 24 -1.31 -20.23 -8.28
N GLU A 25 -0.24 -20.85 -8.77
CA GLU A 25 0.39 -21.97 -8.08
C GLU A 25 0.93 -21.49 -6.72
N ASP A 26 0.78 -22.32 -5.69
CA ASP A 26 1.41 -22.06 -4.39
C ASP A 26 2.93 -22.23 -4.52
N GLU A 27 3.69 -21.28 -3.97
CA GLU A 27 5.16 -21.31 -3.97
C GLU A 27 5.72 -22.47 -3.13
N ILE A 28 4.96 -22.94 -2.14
CA ILE A 28 5.33 -24.06 -1.27
C ILE A 28 4.89 -25.40 -1.88
N ASP A 29 3.70 -25.44 -2.49
CA ASP A 29 3.12 -26.63 -3.10
C ASP A 29 2.49 -26.32 -4.46
N SER A 30 3.30 -26.41 -5.52
CA SER A 30 2.87 -26.20 -6.92
C SER A 30 1.69 -27.07 -7.39
N SER A 31 1.28 -28.10 -6.63
CA SER A 31 0.08 -28.87 -6.93
C SER A 31 -1.22 -28.19 -6.49
N GLN A 32 -1.12 -27.13 -5.69
CA GLN A 32 -2.25 -26.33 -5.20
C GLN A 32 -2.36 -25.01 -5.95
N LEU A 33 -3.60 -24.61 -6.20
CA LEU A 33 -3.94 -23.30 -6.74
C LEU A 33 -4.51 -22.43 -5.62
N ILE A 34 -3.87 -21.31 -5.35
CA ILE A 34 -4.27 -20.32 -4.35
C ILE A 34 -4.75 -19.03 -5.01
N PRO A 35 -5.58 -18.21 -4.35
CA PRO A 35 -5.89 -16.87 -4.80
C PRO A 35 -4.63 -16.09 -5.14
N ARG A 36 -4.61 -15.46 -6.32
CA ARG A 36 -3.47 -14.66 -6.75
C ARG A 36 -3.42 -13.37 -5.94
N ASN A 37 -2.35 -13.21 -5.16
CA ASN A 37 -2.00 -11.93 -4.57
C ASN A 37 -1.61 -10.95 -5.69
N ILE A 38 -2.30 -9.81 -5.78
CA ILE A 38 -2.01 -8.80 -6.81
C ILE A 38 -0.93 -7.81 -6.40
N ASN A 39 -0.60 -7.74 -5.11
CA ASN A 39 0.34 -6.77 -4.60
C ASN A 39 1.17 -7.39 -3.48
N ASP A 40 2.47 -7.48 -3.67
CA ASP A 40 3.43 -7.99 -2.67
C ASP A 40 4.42 -6.88 -2.25
N CYS A 41 3.97 -5.63 -2.30
CA CYS A 41 4.79 -4.46 -1.99
C CYS A 41 4.62 -4.05 -0.54
N ARG A 42 5.76 -3.87 0.14
CA ARG A 42 5.84 -3.14 1.40
C ARG A 42 5.76 -1.64 1.16
N ASN A 43 4.57 -1.06 1.35
CA ASN A 43 4.37 0.39 1.29
C ASN A 43 3.51 0.90 2.46
N TYR A 44 4.15 1.44 3.50
CA TYR A 44 3.44 1.93 4.69
C TYR A 44 2.56 3.16 4.43
N ALA A 45 2.86 3.97 3.41
CA ALA A 45 1.97 5.06 3.03
C ALA A 45 0.67 4.48 2.47
N LEU A 46 0.75 3.46 1.61
CA LEU A 46 -0.41 2.73 1.12
C LEU A 46 -1.25 2.15 2.27
N PHE A 47 -0.61 1.56 3.28
CA PHE A 47 -1.33 0.97 4.41
C PHE A 47 -2.09 2.04 5.22
N SER A 48 -1.50 3.23 5.32
CA SER A 48 -2.11 4.40 5.95
C SER A 48 -3.33 4.87 5.14
N PHE A 49 -3.19 5.02 3.82
CA PHE A 49 -4.30 5.43 2.94
C PHE A 49 -5.48 4.46 2.99
N LEU A 50 -5.21 3.15 2.87
CA LEU A 50 -6.27 2.16 2.72
C LEU A 50 -7.00 1.87 4.03
N ALA A 51 -6.30 1.81 5.17
CA ALA A 51 -6.85 1.29 6.41
C ALA A 51 -6.41 2.03 7.68
N ASN A 52 -5.81 3.22 7.57
CA ASN A 52 -5.27 3.98 8.70
C ASN A 52 -4.22 3.19 9.52
N VAL A 53 -3.52 2.25 8.88
CA VAL A 53 -2.56 1.38 9.55
C VAL A 53 -1.19 2.04 9.61
N ARG A 54 -0.61 2.11 10.81
CA ARG A 54 0.64 2.84 11.10
C ARG A 54 0.59 4.33 10.74
N ASN A 55 -0.61 4.89 10.70
CA ASN A 55 -0.84 6.30 10.42
C ASN A 55 -0.88 7.10 11.74
N PHE A 56 0.27 7.18 12.40
CA PHE A 56 0.41 7.91 13.65
C PHE A 56 1.24 9.17 13.43
N GLU A 57 0.92 10.18 14.23
CA GLU A 57 1.77 11.35 14.35
C GLU A 57 3.11 10.95 14.98
N VAL A 58 4.22 11.28 14.32
CA VAL A 58 5.55 11.10 14.92
C VAL A 58 5.79 12.26 15.90
N PRO A 59 6.00 12.01 17.21
CA PRO A 59 6.17 13.07 18.19
C PRO A 59 7.37 13.96 17.85
N GLN A 60 7.18 15.27 17.99
CA GLN A 60 8.25 16.25 17.90
C GLN A 60 9.34 15.93 18.93
N LYS A 61 10.56 15.65 18.45
CA LYS A 61 11.75 16.08 19.20
C LYS A 61 12.03 17.52 18.80
N GLU A 62 12.56 18.34 19.70
CA GLU A 62 12.71 19.80 19.55
C GLU A 62 13.42 20.27 18.25
N ASP A 63 14.08 19.36 17.51
CA ASP A 63 14.76 19.61 16.23
C ASP A 63 14.27 18.71 15.05
N GLN A 64 13.11 18.06 15.16
CA GLN A 64 12.59 17.15 14.11
C GLN A 64 11.24 17.62 13.55
N TYR A 65 11.12 17.56 12.22
CA TYR A 65 9.88 17.87 11.51
C TYR A 65 8.75 16.92 11.92
N ARG A 66 7.53 17.45 11.96
CA ARG A 66 6.30 16.71 12.24
C ARG A 66 5.74 16.18 10.92
N GLU A 67 5.84 14.87 10.67
CA GLU A 67 5.08 14.23 9.58
C GLU A 67 3.63 14.16 10.05
N GLU A 68 2.76 14.94 9.40
CA GLU A 68 1.32 14.87 9.65
C GLU A 68 0.79 13.51 9.20
N PRO A 69 -0.21 12.94 9.89
CA PRO A 69 -0.83 11.70 9.42
C PRO A 69 -1.49 11.93 8.06
N TYR A 70 -1.53 10.87 7.25
CA TYR A 70 -2.25 10.84 5.99
C TYR A 70 -3.75 10.89 6.23
N GLU A 71 -4.52 11.44 5.30
CA GLU A 71 -5.94 11.09 5.23
C GLU A 71 -6.07 9.63 4.80
N TYR A 72 -7.12 8.97 5.27
CA TYR A 72 -7.36 7.56 5.02
C TYR A 72 -8.80 7.33 4.56
N ILE A 73 -9.00 6.25 3.82
CA ILE A 73 -10.30 5.91 3.23
C ILE A 73 -11.22 5.29 4.28
N SER A 74 -10.71 4.32 5.04
CA SER A 74 -11.47 3.69 6.11
C SER A 74 -10.57 3.23 7.26
N LEU A 75 -11.19 2.92 8.40
CA LEU A 75 -10.57 2.06 9.41
C LEU A 75 -10.61 0.59 8.94
N PRO A 76 -9.83 -0.32 9.56
CA PRO A 76 -9.91 -1.75 9.22
C PRO A 76 -11.32 -2.30 9.50
N LYS A 77 -11.93 -2.92 8.49
CA LYS A 77 -13.31 -3.46 8.56
C LYS A 77 -13.35 -4.95 8.94
N GLY A 78 -12.20 -5.62 9.03
CA GLY A 78 -12.11 -7.08 9.02
C GLY A 78 -12.42 -7.65 7.63
N PHE A 79 -12.48 -8.97 7.53
CA PHE A 79 -12.89 -9.63 6.30
C PHE A 79 -14.39 -9.42 6.02
N PRO A 80 -14.80 -9.25 4.75
CA PRO A 80 -16.20 -9.24 4.39
C PRO A 80 -16.84 -10.61 4.68
N ARG A 81 -18.13 -10.65 5.06
CA ARG A 81 -18.84 -11.90 5.38
C ARG A 81 -19.22 -12.71 4.14
N ASP A 82 -19.22 -12.06 3.00
CA ASP A 82 -19.66 -12.55 1.69
C ASP A 82 -18.47 -12.66 0.73
N LEU A 83 -17.32 -13.14 1.23
CA LEU A 83 -16.15 -13.49 0.40
C LEU A 83 -16.52 -14.49 -0.69
N SER A 84 -15.78 -14.45 -1.80
CA SER A 84 -15.79 -15.53 -2.77
C SER A 84 -15.39 -16.84 -2.10
N LYS A 85 -15.84 -17.96 -2.67
CA LYS A 85 -15.56 -19.28 -2.11
C LYS A 85 -14.05 -19.54 -2.04
N GLU A 86 -13.33 -19.24 -3.11
CA GLU A 86 -11.89 -19.45 -3.25
C GLU A 86 -11.12 -18.67 -2.18
N LEU A 87 -11.45 -17.38 -2.01
CA LEU A 87 -10.77 -16.54 -1.02
C LEU A 87 -11.16 -16.92 0.41
N SER A 88 -12.42 -17.26 0.66
CA SER A 88 -12.86 -17.74 1.97
C SER A 88 -12.17 -19.04 2.38
N ASP A 89 -12.04 -20.00 1.46
CA ASP A 89 -11.41 -21.28 1.74
C ASP A 89 -9.90 -21.09 1.98
N TYR A 90 -9.25 -20.25 1.17
CA TYR A 90 -7.84 -19.90 1.35
C TYR A 90 -7.55 -19.26 2.72
N ILE A 91 -8.36 -18.28 3.12
CA ILE A 91 -8.24 -17.62 4.42
C ILE A 91 -8.44 -18.64 5.54
N LYS A 92 -9.45 -19.50 5.48
CA LYS A 92 -9.66 -20.53 6.54
C LYS A 92 -8.50 -21.52 6.66
N ALA A 93 -7.82 -21.81 5.56
CA ALA A 93 -6.72 -22.76 5.54
C ALA A 93 -5.37 -22.13 5.98
N ASN A 94 -5.16 -20.84 5.69
CA ASN A 94 -3.84 -20.20 5.81
C ASN A 94 -3.81 -18.98 6.74
N ALA A 95 -4.93 -18.31 6.98
CA ALA A 95 -4.98 -17.17 7.89
C ALA A 95 -4.98 -17.66 9.33
N ILE A 96 -3.80 -17.69 9.94
CA ILE A 96 -3.68 -17.71 11.40
C ILE A 96 -3.92 -16.28 11.88
N ASP A 97 -4.61 -16.08 13.00
CA ASP A 97 -4.92 -14.74 13.57
C ASP A 97 -3.66 -13.85 13.75
N GLU A 98 -2.47 -14.46 13.78
CA GLU A 98 -1.16 -13.80 13.89
C GLU A 98 -0.55 -13.37 12.54
N GLU A 99 -1.17 -13.69 11.39
CA GLU A 99 -0.63 -13.41 10.04
C GLU A 99 -1.57 -12.59 9.14
N THR A 100 -2.73 -12.16 9.66
CA THR A 100 -3.73 -11.38 8.91
C THR A 100 -4.08 -10.06 9.60
N PHE A 101 -3.06 -9.27 9.95
CA PHE A 101 -3.24 -8.03 10.67
C PHE A 101 -4.01 -7.00 9.84
N TYR A 102 -4.93 -6.30 10.53
CA TYR A 102 -5.71 -5.19 9.98
C TYR A 102 -6.41 -5.52 8.66
N ALA A 103 -6.92 -6.75 8.52
CA ALA A 103 -7.74 -7.13 7.39
C ALA A 103 -8.87 -6.13 7.14
N SER A 104 -9.08 -5.79 5.88
CA SER A 104 -10.09 -4.84 5.45
C SER A 104 -10.45 -5.07 3.98
N TRP A 105 -11.35 -4.25 3.47
CA TRP A 105 -11.75 -4.27 2.07
C TRP A 105 -12.24 -2.88 1.64
N LEU A 106 -12.12 -2.53 0.38
CA LEU A 106 -12.63 -1.28 -0.18
C LEU A 106 -13.20 -1.54 -1.57
N THR A 107 -14.34 -0.93 -1.88
CA THR A 107 -14.84 -0.87 -3.25
C THR A 107 -13.95 0.01 -4.11
N PHE A 108 -13.97 -0.19 -5.43
CA PHE A 108 -13.28 0.72 -6.34
C PHE A 108 -13.95 2.10 -6.36
N GLU A 109 -15.23 2.21 -6.00
CA GLU A 109 -15.89 3.49 -5.76
C GLU A 109 -15.22 4.27 -4.61
N GLU A 110 -15.02 3.63 -3.45
CA GLU A 110 -14.30 4.22 -2.31
C GLU A 110 -12.87 4.64 -2.71
N LEU A 111 -12.15 3.79 -3.45
CA LEU A 111 -10.81 4.10 -3.97
C LEU A 111 -10.84 5.30 -4.94
N ASN A 112 -11.81 5.38 -5.84
CA ASN A 112 -11.89 6.44 -6.85
C ASN A 112 -12.29 7.80 -6.26
N ASN A 113 -13.09 7.79 -5.20
CA ASN A 113 -13.56 9.01 -4.54
C ASN A 113 -12.52 9.63 -3.60
N PHE A 114 -11.45 8.90 -3.27
CA PHE A 114 -10.36 9.42 -2.45
C PHE A 114 -9.51 10.43 -3.23
N ASN A 115 -9.10 11.52 -2.58
CA ASN A 115 -8.32 12.59 -3.21
C ASN A 115 -6.83 12.21 -3.34
N TRP A 116 -6.51 11.36 -4.31
CA TRP A 116 -5.13 10.92 -4.57
C TRP A 116 -4.18 12.04 -5.02
N ASN A 117 -4.71 13.17 -5.49
CA ASN A 117 -3.90 14.31 -5.91
C ASN A 117 -3.51 15.24 -4.74
N LYS A 118 -3.98 14.96 -3.52
CA LYS A 118 -3.59 15.74 -2.35
C LYS A 118 -2.09 15.64 -2.14
N GLU A 119 -1.45 16.79 -1.99
CA GLU A 119 -0.02 16.89 -1.71
C GLU A 119 0.26 16.65 -0.22
N HIS A 120 1.41 16.06 0.03
CA HIS A 120 1.91 15.73 1.35
C HIS A 120 3.42 15.96 1.41
N MET A 121 3.90 16.38 2.57
CA MET A 121 5.33 16.50 2.82
C MET A 121 5.86 15.16 3.33
N CYS A 122 6.72 14.51 2.56
CA CYS A 122 7.40 13.30 2.98
C CYS A 122 8.74 13.63 3.62
N PHE A 123 9.15 12.86 4.63
CA PHE A 123 10.41 13.03 5.33
C PHE A 123 11.17 11.71 5.45
N ARG A 124 12.44 11.65 5.05
CA ARG A 124 13.24 10.43 5.22
C ARG A 124 14.70 10.75 5.54
N TRP A 125 15.37 9.79 6.16
CA TRP A 125 16.81 9.77 6.22
C TRP A 125 17.35 9.23 4.90
N VAL A 126 18.30 9.95 4.31
CA VAL A 126 18.99 9.55 3.08
C VAL A 126 20.49 9.61 3.26
N ASP A 127 21.24 8.93 2.38
CA ASP A 127 22.69 9.06 2.34
C ASP A 127 23.10 10.53 2.14
N LYS A 128 24.12 10.99 2.87
CA LYS A 128 24.66 12.35 2.79
C LYS A 128 25.03 12.76 1.36
N LYS A 129 25.45 11.80 0.52
CA LYS A 129 25.83 12.03 -0.89
C LYS A 129 24.67 12.49 -1.75
N ILE A 130 23.44 12.07 -1.44
CA ILE A 130 22.25 12.38 -2.23
C ILE A 130 21.42 13.51 -1.61
N ALA A 131 21.68 13.91 -0.37
CA ALA A 131 20.93 14.96 0.33
C ALA A 131 20.84 16.27 -0.46
N LYS A 132 21.90 16.61 -1.20
CA LYS A 132 21.96 17.80 -2.09
C LYS A 132 20.85 17.84 -3.15
N TYR A 133 20.31 16.70 -3.57
CA TYR A 133 19.23 16.64 -4.56
C TYR A 133 17.86 16.99 -3.97
N PHE A 134 17.72 16.95 -2.65
CA PHE A 134 16.49 17.28 -1.91
C PHE A 134 16.43 18.75 -1.44
N GLY A 135 17.42 19.58 -1.80
CA GLY A 135 17.35 21.05 -1.72
C GLY A 135 16.81 21.60 -0.39
N ASP A 136 15.78 22.46 -0.45
CA ASP A 136 15.16 23.10 0.72
C ASP A 136 13.94 22.34 1.29
N GLY A 137 13.62 21.19 0.70
CA GLY A 137 12.51 20.33 1.11
C GLY A 137 11.14 20.70 0.52
N LYS A 138 11.03 21.79 -0.26
CA LYS A 138 9.76 22.27 -0.81
C LYS A 138 9.52 21.84 -2.26
N GLN A 139 10.46 21.12 -2.86
CA GLN A 139 10.33 20.61 -4.22
C GLN A 139 9.70 19.22 -4.25
N LYS A 140 9.34 18.78 -5.46
CA LYS A 140 9.00 17.39 -5.76
C LYS A 140 10.22 16.47 -5.60
N PHE A 141 9.95 15.17 -5.52
CA PHE A 141 11.00 14.15 -5.54
C PHE A 141 11.98 14.40 -6.71
N PRO A 142 13.31 14.30 -6.49
CA PRO A 142 14.32 14.58 -7.52
C PRO A 142 14.41 13.47 -8.60
N SER A 143 13.29 13.14 -9.24
CA SER A 143 13.18 12.08 -10.27
C SER A 143 14.12 12.25 -11.46
N PRO A 144 14.51 13.46 -11.93
CA PRO A 144 15.51 13.58 -13.00
C PRO A 144 16.88 12.99 -12.64
N TYR A 145 17.15 12.79 -11.35
CA TYR A 145 18.39 12.21 -10.83
C TYR A 145 18.20 10.76 -10.37
N TRP A 146 17.10 10.09 -10.76
CA TRP A 146 16.77 8.73 -10.28
C TRP A 146 17.91 7.74 -10.44
N GLU A 147 18.55 7.70 -11.61
CA GLU A 147 19.67 6.79 -11.88
C GLU A 147 20.87 7.04 -10.95
N ASP A 148 21.06 8.27 -10.49
CA ASP A 148 22.14 8.65 -9.58
C ASP A 148 21.82 8.37 -8.10
N ILE A 149 20.53 8.21 -7.74
CA ILE A 149 20.08 8.15 -6.34
C ILE A 149 19.40 6.84 -5.94
N LYS A 150 18.94 6.02 -6.89
CA LYS A 150 18.13 4.80 -6.63
C LYS A 150 18.79 3.79 -5.70
N ASP A 151 20.11 3.65 -5.78
CA ASP A 151 20.86 2.72 -4.93
C ASP A 151 21.02 3.23 -3.50
N TYR A 152 21.00 4.56 -3.32
CA TYR A 152 21.21 5.20 -2.02
C TYR A 152 19.91 5.41 -1.25
N ILE A 153 18.78 5.54 -1.95
CA ILE A 153 17.49 5.80 -1.30
C ILE A 153 16.89 4.56 -0.62
N ASN A 154 17.22 3.37 -1.13
CA ASN A 154 16.79 2.09 -0.56
C ASN A 154 17.65 1.68 0.66
N LEU A 155 18.82 2.28 0.82
CA LEU A 155 19.73 2.08 1.94
C LEU A 155 19.45 3.15 3.00
N SER A 156 18.23 3.18 3.56
CA SER A 156 17.87 4.13 4.62
C SER A 156 18.92 4.06 5.74
N PRO A 157 19.82 5.06 5.86
CA PRO A 157 20.89 4.99 6.84
C PRO A 157 20.33 5.16 8.25
N PHE A 158 21.04 4.67 9.25
CA PHE A 158 20.74 5.03 10.64
C PHE A 158 20.75 6.56 10.78
N PRO A 159 19.92 7.15 11.67
CA PRO A 159 19.89 8.61 11.87
C PRO A 159 21.26 9.25 12.12
N SER A 160 22.22 8.51 12.69
CA SER A 160 23.60 8.95 12.92
C SER A 160 24.45 9.10 11.66
N GLU A 161 24.05 8.45 10.56
CA GLU A 161 24.85 8.33 9.33
C GLU A 161 24.20 9.05 8.14
N GLY A 162 22.90 9.33 8.21
CA GLY A 162 22.15 10.00 7.16
C GLY A 162 22.08 11.52 7.26
N THR A 163 21.40 12.11 6.27
CA THR A 163 20.83 13.46 6.35
C THR A 163 19.31 13.34 6.31
N TYR A 164 18.62 14.05 7.17
CA TYR A 164 17.17 14.12 7.14
C TYR A 164 16.72 15.12 6.07
N VAL A 165 15.94 14.66 5.12
CA VAL A 165 15.47 15.45 3.98
C VAL A 165 13.95 15.39 3.87
N SER A 166 13.37 16.31 3.12
CA SER A 166 11.95 16.32 2.80
C SER A 166 11.70 16.59 1.32
N TRP A 167 10.51 16.25 0.86
CA TRP A 167 10.02 16.59 -0.47
C TRP A 167 8.49 16.49 -0.50
N ILE A 168 7.88 17.17 -1.47
CA ILE A 168 6.45 17.10 -1.73
C ILE A 168 6.14 15.90 -2.62
N VAL A 169 5.13 15.13 -2.23
CA VAL A 169 4.62 13.97 -2.96
C VAL A 169 3.09 14.01 -2.93
N THR A 170 2.42 13.56 -3.99
CA THR A 170 0.98 13.33 -3.97
C THR A 170 0.65 11.99 -3.31
N TYR A 171 -0.56 11.81 -2.79
CA TYR A 171 -0.99 10.50 -2.28
C TYR A 171 -0.90 9.41 -3.36
N TYR A 172 -1.16 9.75 -4.62
CA TYR A 172 -0.98 8.85 -5.76
C TYR A 172 0.47 8.36 -5.89
N GLU A 173 1.43 9.27 -5.88
CA GLU A 173 2.85 8.95 -5.95
C GLU A 173 3.31 8.15 -4.72
N ALA A 174 2.83 8.51 -3.53
CA ALA A 174 3.15 7.84 -2.27
C ALA A 174 2.56 6.41 -2.20
N ALA A 175 1.40 6.16 -2.79
CA ALA A 175 0.81 4.83 -2.92
C ALA A 175 1.65 3.88 -3.79
N GLY A 176 2.48 4.45 -4.67
CA GLY A 176 3.48 3.73 -5.45
C GLY A 176 2.92 3.09 -6.73
N ILE A 177 3.73 3.12 -7.79
CA ILE A 177 3.32 2.67 -9.13
C ILE A 177 2.90 1.19 -9.16
N TYR A 178 3.56 0.33 -8.39
CA TYR A 178 3.23 -1.09 -8.32
C TYR A 178 1.80 -1.36 -7.82
N PHE A 179 1.30 -0.54 -6.89
CA PHE A 179 -0.10 -0.64 -6.45
C PHE A 179 -1.06 -0.26 -7.59
N TRP A 180 -0.78 0.81 -8.31
CA TRP A 180 -1.62 1.23 -9.42
C TRP A 180 -1.60 0.23 -10.57
N ASP A 181 -0.42 -0.21 -10.99
CA ASP A 181 -0.24 -1.21 -12.05
C ASP A 181 -0.96 -2.53 -11.72
N SER A 182 -1.05 -2.89 -10.43
CA SER A 182 -1.73 -4.11 -9.99
C SER A 182 -3.25 -4.01 -9.95
N ILE A 183 -3.82 -2.83 -9.68
CA ILE A 183 -5.28 -2.66 -9.64
C ILE A 183 -5.89 -2.16 -10.95
N ASP A 184 -5.11 -1.46 -11.78
CA ASP A 184 -5.57 -0.81 -13.00
C ASP A 184 -6.22 -1.76 -14.03
N PRO A 185 -5.73 -3.00 -14.23
CA PRO A 185 -6.40 -3.97 -15.10
C PRO A 185 -7.86 -4.23 -14.70
N TYR A 186 -8.19 -4.09 -13.42
CA TYR A 186 -9.51 -4.38 -12.88
C TYR A 186 -10.46 -3.18 -12.93
N ARG A 187 -9.95 -1.94 -13.02
CA ARG A 187 -10.77 -0.72 -12.98
C ARG A 187 -11.83 -0.60 -14.08
N LYS A 188 -11.65 -1.33 -15.19
CA LYS A 188 -12.54 -1.29 -16.37
C LYS A 188 -13.40 -2.54 -16.52
N VAL A 189 -13.35 -3.46 -15.56
CA VAL A 189 -14.05 -4.75 -15.63
C VAL A 189 -15.56 -4.60 -15.43
N ASP A 190 -15.97 -3.70 -14.53
CA ASP A 190 -17.37 -3.41 -14.18
C ASP A 190 -17.46 -2.00 -13.57
N LEU A 191 -18.66 -1.62 -13.10
CA LEU A 191 -18.89 -0.43 -12.29
C LEU A 191 -18.05 -0.48 -10.99
N PRO A 192 -17.50 0.65 -10.52
CA PRO A 192 -16.61 0.69 -9.35
C PRO A 192 -17.21 0.11 -8.05
N GLU A 193 -18.52 0.22 -7.85
CA GLU A 193 -19.24 -0.34 -6.70
C GLU A 193 -19.37 -1.88 -6.76
N ASN A 194 -19.20 -2.46 -7.94
CA ASN A 194 -19.24 -3.91 -8.18
C ASN A 194 -17.86 -4.56 -8.08
N ILE A 195 -16.81 -3.80 -7.80
CA ILE A 195 -15.44 -4.32 -7.67
C ILE A 195 -14.93 -3.95 -6.28
N ARG A 196 -14.31 -4.90 -5.57
CA ARG A 196 -13.65 -4.61 -4.30
C ARG A 196 -12.25 -5.20 -4.23
N LEU A 197 -11.38 -4.44 -3.58
CA LEU A 197 -10.08 -4.85 -3.08
C LEU A 197 -10.28 -5.44 -1.68
N VAL A 198 -9.93 -6.70 -1.47
CA VAL A 198 -9.82 -7.33 -0.14
C VAL A 198 -8.35 -7.45 0.21
N PHE A 199 -7.95 -7.01 1.40
CA PHE A 199 -6.53 -6.95 1.76
C PHE A 199 -6.26 -7.10 3.25
N TRP A 200 -5.02 -7.48 3.58
CA TRP A 200 -4.47 -7.50 4.93
C TRP A 200 -2.94 -7.33 4.87
N PHE A 201 -2.30 -7.22 6.03
CA PHE A 201 -0.86 -7.08 6.16
C PHE A 201 -0.30 -8.25 6.98
N ASP A 202 0.70 -8.95 6.43
CA ASP A 202 1.49 -10.01 7.11
C ASP A 202 2.73 -9.40 7.77
#